data_AF-A0A528LJ16-F1
#
_entry.id   AF-A0A528LJ16-F1
#
_cell.length_a   1.000
_cell.length_b   1.000
_cell.length_c   1.000
_cell.angle_alpha   90.00
_cell.angle_beta   90.00
_cell.angle_gamma   90.00
#
_symmetry.space_group_name_H-M   'P 1'
#
loop_
_entity.id
_entity.type
_entity.pdbx_description
1 polymer ?
#
loop_
_entity_poly.entity_id
_entity_poly.type
_entity_poly.pdbx_seq_one_letter_code
_entity_poly.pdbx_strand_id
1 'polypeptide(L)'
;MINALPAYLKGYTGKGVVVAIVDTGLDINHPEFVARISKALHNFGTDKRLADVSHSVDKDGVPDGHGTHVAGIIGAARDGTGMQGVAYESTVLPLRAVDIGDPDDPEMDPTNEAIEYAIGAGAGVLNGSYGPGLLLGRYLKDENGQLKLDGKGYAIDNKNYEILDYQAIYDDPSNLVDTYNTLKKAAKADIVLVFAAGNDASTDDQPGAASAIPSGIGTLPLITPENTKDGNLYKFIDTNDQTNKGFDFNNPNTYKIVSGSDVSKLDFSDLAGSLITVVAVGKDGKIASYSNRCGATAEWCLAAPGGDINADPDNPIDENGIYSTWPQGDRANKNNPYKYEEGTSMATPHVAGAAAVIRSAFPYMNARQTIETLLTTTTTKGFEDEQVFGQGLLNLGVAIEGPGEFRYAGVFDVDTKGYSSIWSNSISGAGDLTKRGEGALILSGENSYSGPTKVLGGILAVDGRIVSKVGVSATGTLTGIGAVGSLTVGAGGTVAPGSVLDPSKGVAVLTVNGDFVQQAGSTYLAGIAPSKASDLIDVAGSAAINKGASVNLVREGAGHFSVDTRYTLLTAAGGVIGTYGGLTGGLFTDSPFVDFELAYDPTNVYLDVDRNSVTFADVGNTFNQRSVGAAAEA
;
A
#
# COMPACT_ATOMS: atom_id res chain seq x y z
N MET A 1 -2.83 -15.20 -11.34
CA MET A 1 -3.20 -13.83 -11.76
C MET A 1 -2.42 -12.75 -11.03
N ILE A 2 -2.44 -12.72 -9.69
CA ILE A 2 -1.96 -11.56 -8.90
C ILE A 2 -0.43 -11.36 -8.82
N ASN A 3 0.35 -12.12 -9.60
CA ASN A 3 1.82 -12.06 -9.62
C ASN A 3 2.49 -12.13 -8.22
N ALA A 4 2.06 -13.01 -7.32
CA ALA A 4 2.56 -13.04 -5.93
C ALA A 4 3.94 -13.70 -5.75
N LEU A 5 4.40 -14.52 -6.70
CA LEU A 5 5.64 -15.30 -6.58
C LEU A 5 6.89 -14.46 -6.26
N PRO A 6 7.13 -13.28 -6.90
CA PRO A 6 8.27 -12.43 -6.57
C PRO A 6 8.33 -12.03 -5.08
N ALA A 7 7.18 -11.75 -4.47
CA ALA A 7 7.11 -11.42 -3.04
C ALA A 7 7.61 -12.60 -2.18
N TYR A 8 7.17 -13.81 -2.49
CA TYR A 8 7.57 -15.01 -1.76
C TYR A 8 9.04 -15.37 -1.95
N LEU A 9 9.59 -15.13 -3.15
CA LEU A 9 11.03 -15.32 -3.41
C LEU A 9 11.89 -14.35 -2.62
N LYS A 10 11.38 -13.16 -2.29
CA LYS A 10 12.02 -12.18 -1.40
C LYS A 10 11.75 -12.45 0.09
N GLY A 11 10.96 -13.46 0.43
CA GLY A 11 10.61 -13.81 1.81
C GLY A 11 9.51 -12.93 2.43
N TYR A 12 8.76 -12.18 1.63
CA TYR A 12 7.60 -11.41 2.10
C TYR A 12 6.35 -12.30 2.09
N THR A 13 5.74 -12.49 3.25
CA THR A 13 4.72 -13.54 3.49
C THR A 13 3.54 -13.06 4.34
N GLY A 14 3.52 -11.78 4.73
CA GLY A 14 2.56 -11.23 5.69
C GLY A 14 2.92 -11.48 7.16
N LYS A 15 4.07 -12.11 7.42
CA LYS A 15 4.57 -12.35 8.78
C LYS A 15 4.60 -11.07 9.62
N GLY A 16 4.08 -11.17 10.84
CA GLY A 16 4.01 -10.06 11.79
C GLY A 16 2.83 -9.11 11.59
N VAL A 17 2.00 -9.33 10.58
CA VAL A 17 0.77 -8.56 10.34
C VAL A 17 -0.44 -9.35 10.87
N VAL A 18 -1.33 -8.66 11.59
CA VAL A 18 -2.64 -9.17 11.99
C VAL A 18 -3.66 -8.74 10.95
N VAL A 19 -4.38 -9.70 10.36
CA VAL A 19 -5.46 -9.45 9.41
C VAL A 19 -6.80 -9.76 10.08
N ALA A 20 -7.60 -8.73 10.32
CA ALA A 20 -8.97 -8.85 10.82
C ALA A 20 -9.88 -9.32 9.68
N ILE A 21 -10.72 -10.30 9.97
CA ILE A 21 -11.71 -10.86 9.04
C ILE A 21 -13.07 -10.69 9.70
N VAL A 22 -13.82 -9.70 9.22
CA VAL A 22 -15.17 -9.40 9.69
C VAL A 22 -16.15 -10.14 8.77
N ASP A 23 -16.74 -11.23 9.27
CA ASP A 23 -17.46 -12.20 8.43
C ASP A 23 -18.47 -13.05 9.24
N THR A 24 -19.06 -14.08 8.65
CA THR A 24 -20.11 -14.95 9.23
C THR A 24 -19.60 -15.95 10.28
N GLY A 25 -18.28 -16.12 10.35
CA GLY A 25 -17.59 -17.02 11.26
C GLY A 25 -16.50 -17.84 10.57
N LEU A 26 -15.69 -18.54 11.36
CA LEU A 26 -14.51 -19.24 10.88
C LEU A 26 -14.32 -20.58 11.63
N ASP A 27 -14.06 -21.67 10.88
CA ASP A 27 -13.59 -22.93 11.47
C ASP A 27 -12.13 -22.79 11.93
N ILE A 28 -11.93 -22.32 13.16
CA ILE A 28 -10.58 -22.06 13.71
C ILE A 28 -9.77 -23.34 13.94
N ASN A 29 -10.42 -24.51 13.86
CA ASN A 29 -9.77 -25.82 13.97
C ASN A 29 -9.35 -26.38 12.61
N HIS A 30 -9.57 -25.64 11.52
CA HIS A 30 -9.09 -26.01 10.20
C HIS A 30 -7.55 -26.12 10.21
N PRO A 31 -6.94 -27.23 9.71
CA PRO A 31 -5.49 -27.44 9.77
C PRO A 31 -4.66 -26.29 9.20
N GLU A 32 -5.20 -25.63 8.18
CA GLU A 32 -4.58 -24.47 7.53
C GLU A 32 -4.33 -23.30 8.48
N PHE A 33 -5.07 -23.13 9.58
CA PHE A 33 -4.92 -21.95 10.46
C PHE A 33 -4.17 -22.23 11.76
N VAL A 34 -3.69 -23.46 11.96
CA VAL A 34 -3.04 -23.89 13.20
C VAL A 34 -1.90 -22.94 13.59
N ALA A 35 -1.89 -22.56 14.87
CA ALA A 35 -0.94 -21.63 15.49
C ALA A 35 -0.94 -20.17 14.98
N ARG A 36 -1.86 -19.80 14.09
CA ARG A 36 -1.93 -18.44 13.51
C ARG A 36 -3.24 -17.71 13.76
N ILE A 37 -4.17 -18.33 14.48
CA ILE A 37 -5.37 -17.65 14.98
C ILE A 37 -5.01 -16.70 16.14
N SER A 38 -5.44 -15.44 16.03
CA SER A 38 -5.32 -14.45 17.09
C SER A 38 -6.12 -14.86 18.32
N LYS A 39 -5.52 -14.70 19.50
CA LYS A 39 -6.22 -14.89 20.78
C LYS A 39 -7.31 -13.84 21.02
N ALA A 40 -7.30 -12.76 20.26
CA ALA A 40 -8.30 -11.71 20.33
C ALA A 40 -9.56 -12.01 19.50
N LEU A 41 -9.69 -13.22 18.91
CA LEU A 41 -10.92 -13.62 18.19
C LEU A 41 -12.18 -13.27 18.99
N HIS A 42 -13.23 -12.85 18.28
CA HIS A 42 -14.44 -12.35 18.92
C HIS A 42 -15.70 -12.67 18.13
N ASN A 43 -16.74 -13.09 18.84
CA ASN A 43 -18.08 -13.24 18.33
C ASN A 43 -18.97 -12.12 18.89
N PHE A 44 -19.57 -11.35 17.99
CA PHE A 44 -20.46 -10.23 18.32
C PHE A 44 -21.94 -10.65 18.38
N GLY A 45 -22.26 -11.90 18.02
CA GLY A 45 -23.62 -12.44 18.07
C GLY A 45 -23.98 -12.95 19.47
N THR A 46 -25.26 -12.90 19.81
CA THR A 46 -25.78 -13.33 21.12
C THR A 46 -26.02 -14.85 21.23
N ASP A 47 -25.95 -15.57 20.11
CA ASP A 47 -26.22 -17.00 19.99
C ASP A 47 -25.08 -17.90 20.49
N LYS A 48 -23.87 -17.35 20.62
CA LYS A 48 -22.64 -18.08 20.98
C LYS A 48 -21.84 -17.34 22.06
N ARG A 49 -20.85 -18.02 22.64
CA ARG A 49 -19.91 -17.38 23.57
C ARG A 49 -19.03 -16.38 22.80
N LEU A 50 -18.52 -15.36 23.49
CA LEU A 50 -17.62 -14.35 22.89
C LEU A 50 -16.39 -14.95 22.19
N ALA A 51 -15.86 -16.07 22.69
CA ALA A 51 -14.71 -16.77 22.11
C ALA A 51 -15.08 -17.88 21.11
N ASP A 52 -16.37 -18.02 20.77
CA ASP A 52 -16.86 -19.00 19.80
C ASP A 52 -17.25 -18.28 18.51
N VAL A 53 -16.27 -18.23 17.59
CA VAL A 53 -16.40 -17.62 16.27
C VAL A 53 -16.81 -18.62 15.20
N SER A 54 -17.31 -19.80 15.58
CA SER A 54 -17.72 -20.81 14.60
C SER A 54 -18.84 -20.26 13.73
N HIS A 55 -18.86 -20.70 12.48
CA HIS A 55 -19.98 -20.49 11.57
C HIS A 55 -21.32 -20.99 12.15
N SER A 56 -22.41 -20.47 11.59
CA SER A 56 -23.75 -21.00 11.75
C SER A 56 -23.94 -22.26 10.90
N VAL A 57 -24.94 -23.09 11.23
CA VAL A 57 -25.28 -24.30 10.48
C VAL A 57 -26.78 -24.29 10.21
N ASP A 58 -27.18 -24.56 8.98
CA ASP A 58 -28.58 -24.59 8.59
C ASP A 58 -29.32 -25.83 9.13
N LYS A 59 -30.63 -25.89 8.88
CA LYS A 59 -31.51 -27.00 9.33
C LYS A 59 -31.12 -28.37 8.75
N ASP A 60 -30.43 -28.39 7.61
CA ASP A 60 -30.02 -29.59 6.88
C ASP A 60 -28.58 -29.99 7.26
N GLY A 61 -27.93 -29.23 8.14
CA GLY A 61 -26.60 -29.49 8.65
C GLY A 61 -25.48 -28.91 7.78
N VAL A 62 -25.80 -28.02 6.84
CA VAL A 62 -24.83 -27.35 5.98
C VAL A 62 -24.27 -26.12 6.69
N PRO A 63 -22.94 -26.02 6.87
CA PRO A 63 -22.34 -24.86 7.51
C PRO A 63 -22.32 -23.66 6.57
N ASP A 64 -22.47 -22.47 7.14
CA ASP A 64 -22.12 -21.22 6.47
C ASP A 64 -20.59 -21.10 6.39
N GLY A 65 -20.03 -21.60 5.29
CA GLY A 65 -18.58 -21.65 5.10
C GLY A 65 -17.92 -20.36 4.63
N HIS A 66 -18.69 -19.27 4.46
CA HIS A 66 -18.22 -18.06 3.81
C HIS A 66 -16.95 -17.49 4.46
N GLY A 67 -16.98 -17.18 5.76
CA GLY A 67 -15.81 -16.61 6.44
C GLY A 67 -14.61 -17.56 6.54
N THR A 68 -14.84 -18.88 6.54
CA THR A 68 -13.75 -19.87 6.46
C THR A 68 -13.10 -19.85 5.08
N HIS A 69 -13.88 -19.69 4.01
CA HIS A 69 -13.38 -19.60 2.63
C HIS A 69 -12.58 -18.32 2.40
N VAL A 70 -13.10 -17.18 2.84
CA VAL A 70 -12.44 -15.87 2.82
C VAL A 70 -11.09 -15.94 3.54
N ALA A 71 -11.04 -16.54 4.72
CA ALA A 71 -9.82 -16.65 5.50
C ALA A 71 -8.73 -17.53 4.85
N GLY A 72 -9.11 -18.56 4.11
CA GLY A 72 -8.15 -19.39 3.38
C GLY A 72 -7.41 -18.61 2.30
N ILE A 73 -8.12 -17.76 1.55
CA ILE A 73 -7.54 -16.90 0.51
C ILE A 73 -6.52 -15.93 1.11
N ILE A 74 -6.80 -15.38 2.29
CA ILE A 74 -5.88 -14.51 3.01
C ILE A 74 -4.69 -15.32 3.56
N GLY A 75 -4.96 -16.38 4.30
CA GLY A 75 -4.02 -16.90 5.29
C GLY A 75 -3.99 -18.41 5.44
N ALA A 76 -4.45 -19.23 4.49
CA ALA A 76 -4.14 -20.67 4.52
C ALA A 76 -2.63 -20.91 4.51
N ALA A 77 -2.18 -22.00 5.14
CA ALA A 77 -0.77 -22.26 5.37
C ALA A 77 -0.06 -22.63 4.06
N ARG A 78 1.26 -22.46 4.05
CA ARG A 78 2.12 -23.01 3.00
C ARG A 78 2.70 -24.34 3.49
N ASP A 79 1.88 -25.38 3.52
CA ASP A 79 2.25 -26.69 4.09
C ASP A 79 2.33 -27.83 3.03
N GLY A 80 1.99 -27.52 1.78
CA GLY A 80 2.00 -28.49 0.67
C GLY A 80 0.69 -29.27 0.50
N THR A 81 -0.35 -28.95 1.26
CA THR A 81 -1.70 -29.51 1.18
C THR A 81 -2.65 -28.48 0.59
N GLY A 82 -3.64 -28.91 -0.21
CA GLY A 82 -4.73 -28.06 -0.69
C GLY A 82 -4.25 -26.80 -1.43
N MET A 83 -4.32 -25.66 -0.74
CA MET A 83 -3.97 -24.34 -1.25
C MET A 83 -3.24 -23.52 -0.18
N GLN A 84 -2.59 -22.42 -0.59
CA GLN A 84 -2.00 -21.46 0.34
C GLN A 84 -2.64 -20.08 0.17
N GLY A 85 -2.76 -19.35 1.28
CA GLY A 85 -3.20 -17.96 1.25
C GLY A 85 -2.15 -17.02 0.66
N VAL A 86 -2.57 -15.79 0.33
CA VAL A 86 -1.65 -14.74 -0.14
C VAL A 86 -0.65 -14.34 0.94
N ALA A 87 -1.10 -14.27 2.19
CA ALA A 87 -0.34 -13.85 3.35
C ALA A 87 -0.21 -14.99 4.38
N TYR A 88 0.30 -16.13 3.93
CA TYR A 88 0.31 -17.42 4.64
C TYR A 88 1.08 -17.47 5.97
N GLU A 89 1.81 -16.42 6.36
CA GLU A 89 2.41 -16.30 7.71
C GLU A 89 1.77 -15.19 8.57
N SER A 90 0.70 -14.56 8.10
CA SER A 90 -0.04 -13.57 8.89
C SER A 90 -0.76 -14.21 10.07
N THR A 91 -1.02 -13.41 11.11
CA THR A 91 -1.96 -13.76 12.17
C THR A 91 -3.38 -13.46 11.67
N VAL A 92 -4.26 -14.44 11.71
CA VAL A 92 -5.66 -14.32 11.32
C VAL A 92 -6.48 -13.94 12.55
N LEU A 93 -7.23 -12.85 12.51
CA LEU A 93 -8.14 -12.40 13.57
C LEU A 93 -9.58 -12.57 13.09
N PRO A 94 -10.26 -13.68 13.42
CA PRO A 94 -11.66 -13.89 13.08
C PRO A 94 -12.55 -13.04 13.98
N LEU A 95 -13.42 -12.24 13.36
CA LEU A 95 -14.45 -11.43 14.01
C LEU A 95 -15.80 -11.82 13.39
N ARG A 96 -16.58 -12.63 14.11
CA ARG A 96 -17.90 -13.05 13.66
C ARG A 96 -18.88 -11.91 13.90
N ALA A 97 -19.30 -11.25 12.82
CA ALA A 97 -20.08 -10.01 12.84
C ALA A 97 -21.13 -9.90 11.71
N VAL A 98 -21.11 -10.80 10.73
CA VAL A 98 -22.03 -10.79 9.57
C VAL A 98 -23.10 -11.86 9.74
N ASP A 99 -24.32 -11.57 9.29
CA ASP A 99 -25.51 -12.43 9.44
C ASP A 99 -25.79 -12.85 10.89
N ILE A 100 -25.45 -11.96 11.81
CA ILE A 100 -25.77 -12.05 13.23
C ILE A 100 -26.41 -10.72 13.65
N GLY A 101 -27.40 -10.79 14.52
CA GLY A 101 -28.06 -9.59 15.04
C GLY A 101 -28.51 -9.83 16.48
N ASP A 102 -28.61 -8.76 17.24
CA ASP A 102 -29.23 -8.79 18.54
C ASP A 102 -30.74 -8.50 18.39
N PRO A 103 -31.64 -9.48 18.63
CA PRO A 103 -33.07 -9.22 18.60
C PRO A 103 -33.52 -8.22 19.68
N ASP A 104 -32.70 -7.97 20.71
CA ASP A 104 -32.96 -7.02 21.79
C ASP A 104 -32.36 -5.62 21.51
N ASP A 105 -31.45 -5.48 20.54
CA ASP A 105 -30.87 -4.20 20.08
C ASP A 105 -30.74 -4.15 18.55
N PRO A 106 -31.84 -3.88 17.83
CA PRO A 106 -31.85 -3.84 16.37
C PRO A 106 -31.13 -2.60 15.78
N GLU A 107 -30.70 -1.65 16.62
CA GLU A 107 -29.95 -0.46 16.21
C GLU A 107 -28.42 -0.69 16.24
N MET A 108 -27.95 -1.77 16.89
CA MET A 108 -26.55 -2.16 16.94
C MET A 108 -26.13 -2.83 15.62
N ASP A 109 -25.12 -2.25 14.94
CA ASP A 109 -24.44 -2.88 13.80
C ASP A 109 -23.19 -3.64 14.29
N PRO A 110 -23.24 -4.99 14.36
CA PRO A 110 -22.10 -5.79 14.85
C PRO A 110 -20.85 -5.63 14.00
N THR A 111 -20.97 -5.25 12.72
CA THR A 111 -19.82 -5.03 11.85
C THR A 111 -19.05 -3.77 12.22
N ASN A 112 -19.75 -2.71 12.63
CA ASN A 112 -19.12 -1.50 13.15
C ASN A 112 -18.36 -1.79 14.45
N GLU A 113 -18.95 -2.57 15.37
CA GLU A 113 -18.26 -2.98 16.60
C GLU A 113 -17.03 -3.85 16.31
N ALA A 114 -17.12 -4.75 15.34
CA ALA A 114 -15.99 -5.56 14.92
C ALA A 114 -14.84 -4.71 14.37
N ILE A 115 -15.15 -3.68 13.56
CA ILE A 115 -14.15 -2.73 13.07
C ILE A 115 -13.51 -1.97 14.25
N GLU A 116 -14.29 -1.46 15.20
CA GLU A 116 -13.75 -0.79 16.38
C GLU A 116 -12.89 -1.72 17.24
N TYR A 117 -13.32 -2.96 17.42
CA TYR A 117 -12.58 -3.96 18.17
C TYR A 117 -11.25 -4.32 17.48
N ALA A 118 -11.22 -4.39 16.15
CA ALA A 118 -10.02 -4.66 15.37
C ALA A 118 -8.90 -3.62 15.63
N ILE A 119 -9.28 -2.36 15.92
CA ILE A 119 -8.34 -1.31 16.34
C ILE A 119 -7.64 -1.69 17.64
N GLY A 120 -8.41 -2.05 18.67
CA GLY A 120 -7.87 -2.46 19.96
C GLY A 120 -7.07 -3.77 19.91
N ALA A 121 -7.42 -4.66 18.97
CA ALA A 121 -6.75 -5.93 18.74
C ALA A 121 -5.45 -5.83 17.91
N GLY A 122 -5.10 -4.62 17.43
CA GLY A 122 -3.86 -4.36 16.70
C GLY A 122 -3.86 -4.89 15.27
N ALA A 123 -5.02 -4.94 14.61
CA ALA A 123 -5.11 -5.28 13.19
C ALA A 123 -4.34 -4.25 12.34
N GLY A 124 -3.55 -4.74 11.37
CA GLY A 124 -2.90 -3.88 10.37
C GLY A 124 -3.65 -3.81 9.05
N VAL A 125 -4.55 -4.79 8.83
CA VAL A 125 -5.42 -4.92 7.66
C VAL A 125 -6.76 -5.46 8.12
N LEU A 126 -7.84 -4.98 7.52
CA LEU A 126 -9.20 -5.48 7.71
C LEU A 126 -9.80 -5.89 6.36
N ASN A 127 -10.34 -7.10 6.32
CA ASN A 127 -11.13 -7.62 5.21
C ASN A 127 -12.63 -7.60 5.59
N GLY A 128 -13.43 -6.85 4.84
CA GLY A 128 -14.89 -6.89 4.89
C GLY A 128 -15.47 -7.45 3.60
N SER A 129 -15.71 -8.76 3.56
CA SER A 129 -16.33 -9.45 2.43
C SER A 129 -17.85 -9.50 2.56
N TYR A 130 -18.48 -8.36 2.90
CA TYR A 130 -19.91 -8.24 3.12
C TYR A 130 -20.43 -6.92 2.55
N GLY A 131 -21.75 -6.83 2.39
CA GLY A 131 -22.41 -5.65 1.86
C GLY A 131 -23.93 -5.76 1.99
N PRO A 132 -24.67 -4.72 1.58
CA PRO A 132 -26.11 -4.76 1.56
C PRO A 132 -26.60 -5.87 0.61
N GLY A 133 -27.69 -6.55 0.99
CA GLY A 133 -28.34 -7.51 0.10
C GLY A 133 -28.94 -6.85 -1.15
N LEU A 134 -29.30 -7.65 -2.13
CA LEU A 134 -30.01 -7.13 -3.31
C LEU A 134 -31.42 -6.66 -2.93
N LEU A 135 -31.69 -5.36 -3.10
CA LEU A 135 -32.98 -4.73 -2.81
C LEU A 135 -34.09 -5.26 -3.74
N LEU A 136 -33.91 -5.17 -5.05
CA LEU A 136 -34.88 -5.61 -6.07
C LEU A 136 -34.25 -6.65 -6.98
N GLY A 137 -34.83 -7.86 -7.02
CA GLY A 137 -34.38 -8.94 -7.90
C GLY A 137 -35.44 -9.43 -8.88
N ARG A 138 -35.00 -10.23 -9.87
CA ARG A 138 -35.87 -10.85 -10.89
C ARG A 138 -36.87 -11.83 -10.29
N TYR A 139 -36.56 -12.42 -9.14
CA TYR A 139 -37.41 -13.38 -8.45
C TYR A 139 -38.00 -12.80 -7.17
N LEU A 140 -39.23 -13.19 -6.86
CA LEU A 140 -39.92 -12.74 -5.65
C LEU A 140 -39.21 -13.27 -4.40
N LYS A 141 -39.03 -12.40 -3.41
CA LYS A 141 -38.62 -12.78 -2.06
C LYS A 141 -39.79 -12.67 -1.07
N ASP A 142 -39.71 -13.43 0.01
CA ASP A 142 -40.61 -13.32 1.17
C ASP A 142 -40.15 -12.25 2.16
N GLU A 143 -40.93 -12.06 3.22
CA GLU A 143 -40.67 -11.05 4.26
C GLU A 143 -39.31 -11.22 4.97
N ASN A 144 -38.68 -12.40 4.86
CA ASN A 144 -37.35 -12.68 5.39
C ASN A 144 -36.25 -12.58 4.32
N GLY A 145 -36.56 -12.08 3.13
CA GLY A 145 -35.64 -11.96 2.00
C GLY A 145 -35.33 -13.27 1.27
N GLN A 146 -36.01 -14.37 1.60
CA GLN A 146 -35.80 -15.68 0.97
C GLN A 146 -36.57 -15.79 -0.34
N LEU A 147 -36.02 -16.49 -1.34
CA LEU A 147 -36.71 -16.70 -2.61
C LEU A 147 -38.02 -17.47 -2.42
N LYS A 148 -39.11 -16.94 -2.97
CA LYS A 148 -40.38 -17.67 -3.05
C LYS A 148 -40.29 -18.71 -4.14
N LEU A 149 -40.56 -19.95 -3.78
CA LEU A 149 -40.56 -21.09 -4.70
C LEU A 149 -41.99 -21.49 -5.07
N ASP A 150 -42.19 -21.94 -6.32
CA ASP A 150 -43.44 -22.52 -6.77
C ASP A 150 -43.66 -23.94 -6.20
N GLY A 151 -44.79 -24.56 -6.51
CA GLY A 151 -45.12 -25.92 -6.05
C GLY A 151 -44.19 -27.03 -6.58
N LYS A 152 -43.19 -26.69 -7.40
CA LYS A 152 -42.16 -27.58 -7.95
C LYS A 152 -40.75 -27.21 -7.48
N GLY A 153 -40.60 -26.16 -6.68
CA GLY A 153 -39.31 -25.70 -6.14
C GLY A 153 -38.57 -24.70 -7.02
N TYR A 154 -39.19 -24.12 -8.06
CA TYR A 154 -38.57 -23.09 -8.89
C TYR A 154 -38.85 -21.68 -8.35
N ALA A 155 -37.86 -20.79 -8.42
CA ALA A 155 -38.03 -19.39 -8.03
C ALA A 155 -39.14 -18.72 -8.87
N ILE A 156 -40.02 -17.97 -8.20
CA ILE A 156 -41.16 -17.31 -8.84
C ILE A 156 -40.74 -15.95 -9.40
N ASP A 157 -40.98 -15.72 -10.70
CA ASP A 157 -40.69 -14.44 -11.35
C ASP A 157 -41.41 -13.25 -10.69
N ASN A 158 -40.67 -12.17 -10.47
CA ASN A 158 -41.16 -10.88 -10.03
C ASN A 158 -41.69 -10.07 -11.22
N LYS A 159 -43.01 -9.90 -11.30
CA LYS A 159 -43.65 -9.15 -12.40
C LYS A 159 -43.42 -7.64 -12.35
N ASN A 160 -42.99 -7.11 -11.20
CA ASN A 160 -42.67 -5.69 -11.03
C ASN A 160 -41.17 -5.42 -11.19
N TYR A 161 -40.39 -6.44 -11.55
CA TYR A 161 -38.96 -6.29 -11.78
C TYR A 161 -38.69 -5.28 -12.90
N GLU A 162 -37.81 -4.34 -12.61
CA GLU A 162 -37.19 -3.45 -13.58
C GLU A 162 -35.72 -3.21 -13.18
N ILE A 163 -34.90 -2.84 -14.16
CA ILE A 163 -33.52 -2.43 -13.92
C ILE A 163 -33.56 -0.99 -13.42
N LEU A 164 -33.01 -0.74 -12.22
CA LEU A 164 -32.92 0.60 -11.68
C LEU A 164 -31.85 1.42 -12.43
N ASP A 165 -32.10 2.72 -12.57
CA ASP A 165 -31.18 3.66 -13.23
C ASP A 165 -30.16 4.29 -12.26
N TYR A 166 -30.07 3.77 -11.03
CA TYR A 166 -29.20 4.24 -9.94
C TYR A 166 -28.85 3.09 -8.98
N GLN A 167 -27.74 3.23 -8.25
CA GLN A 167 -27.44 2.36 -7.09
C GLN A 167 -28.38 2.71 -5.92
N ALA A 168 -29.14 1.74 -5.42
CA ALA A 168 -29.98 1.96 -4.25
C ALA A 168 -29.13 1.96 -2.97
N ILE A 169 -29.31 2.99 -2.13
CA ILE A 169 -28.81 3.04 -0.75
C ILE A 169 -30.05 3.02 0.14
N TYR A 170 -30.17 2.03 1.00
CA TYR A 170 -31.41 1.81 1.75
C TYR A 170 -31.18 1.56 3.24
N ASP A 171 -29.96 1.86 3.70
CA ASP A 171 -29.61 1.94 5.11
C ASP A 171 -30.07 3.29 5.70
N ASP A 172 -30.33 3.31 7.00
CA ASP A 172 -30.73 4.53 7.69
C ASP A 172 -29.59 5.55 7.63
N PRO A 173 -29.85 6.83 7.32
CA PRO A 173 -28.82 7.87 7.29
C PRO A 173 -28.00 7.98 8.59
N SER A 174 -28.58 7.69 9.75
CA SER A 174 -27.86 7.68 11.03
C SER A 174 -26.87 6.52 11.13
N ASN A 175 -27.25 5.31 10.72
CA ASN A 175 -26.35 4.16 10.63
C ASN A 175 -25.18 4.43 9.68
N LEU A 176 -25.44 5.05 8.53
CA LEU A 176 -24.39 5.44 7.58
C LEU A 176 -23.38 6.42 8.21
N VAL A 177 -23.83 7.34 9.05
CA VAL A 177 -22.95 8.26 9.78
C VAL A 177 -22.11 7.51 10.82
N ASP A 178 -22.68 6.52 11.51
CA ASP A 178 -21.94 5.71 12.48
C ASP A 178 -20.90 4.81 11.81
N THR A 179 -21.25 4.19 10.67
CA THR A 179 -20.32 3.46 9.81
C THR A 179 -19.21 4.37 9.30
N TYR A 180 -19.54 5.56 8.80
CA TYR A 180 -18.55 6.58 8.39
C TYR A 180 -17.57 6.91 9.52
N ASN A 181 -18.09 7.19 10.72
CA ASN A 181 -17.28 7.53 11.88
C ASN A 181 -16.35 6.38 12.30
N THR A 182 -16.86 5.16 12.25
CA THR A 182 -16.11 3.93 12.58
C THR A 182 -14.97 3.69 11.59
N LEU A 183 -15.23 3.77 10.29
CA LEU A 183 -14.20 3.64 9.25
C LEU A 183 -13.13 4.73 9.39
N LYS A 184 -13.53 5.97 9.69
CA LYS A 184 -12.60 7.09 9.92
C LYS A 184 -11.72 6.87 11.16
N LYS A 185 -12.25 6.27 12.23
CA LYS A 185 -11.45 5.86 13.39
C LYS A 185 -10.44 4.77 13.00
N ALA A 186 -10.86 3.75 12.27
CA ALA A 186 -9.99 2.67 11.83
C ALA A 186 -8.87 3.15 10.89
N ALA A 187 -9.18 4.04 9.94
CA ALA A 187 -8.19 4.66 9.07
C ALA A 187 -7.13 5.47 9.85
N LYS A 188 -7.57 6.24 10.86
CA LYS A 188 -6.67 6.97 11.77
C LYS A 188 -5.83 6.04 12.65
N ALA A 189 -6.32 4.84 12.92
CA ALA A 189 -5.62 3.80 13.65
C ALA A 189 -4.64 2.98 12.78
N ASP A 190 -4.37 3.45 11.55
CA ASP A 190 -3.40 2.84 10.63
C ASP A 190 -3.80 1.45 10.11
N ILE A 191 -5.11 1.19 9.97
CA ILE A 191 -5.66 -0.05 9.40
C ILE A 191 -5.90 0.14 7.89
N VAL A 192 -5.42 -0.81 7.07
CA VAL A 192 -5.82 -0.89 5.66
C VAL A 192 -7.20 -1.53 5.56
N LEU A 193 -8.19 -0.78 5.07
CA LEU A 193 -9.58 -1.22 4.95
C LEU A 193 -9.86 -1.73 3.54
N VAL A 194 -10.33 -2.97 3.40
CA VAL A 194 -10.57 -3.60 2.09
C VAL A 194 -11.98 -4.20 2.07
N PHE A 195 -12.81 -3.77 1.12
CA PHE A 195 -14.22 -4.15 1.03
C PHE A 195 -14.62 -4.67 -0.36
N ALA A 196 -15.56 -5.62 -0.35
CA ALA A 196 -16.16 -6.16 -1.57
C ALA A 196 -17.03 -5.10 -2.29
N ALA A 197 -17.06 -5.14 -3.62
CA ALA A 197 -17.85 -4.18 -4.40
C ALA A 197 -19.35 -4.49 -4.49
N GLY A 198 -19.76 -5.72 -4.15
CA GLY A 198 -21.13 -6.20 -4.36
C GLY A 198 -21.27 -7.07 -5.61
N ASN A 199 -22.32 -7.91 -5.63
CA ASN A 199 -22.56 -8.93 -6.65
C ASN A 199 -23.90 -8.70 -7.41
N ASP A 200 -24.32 -7.44 -7.53
CA ASP A 200 -25.65 -7.07 -8.04
C ASP A 200 -25.72 -7.08 -9.57
N ALA A 201 -24.60 -7.18 -10.29
CA ALA A 201 -24.55 -7.03 -11.75
C ALA A 201 -25.00 -8.25 -12.55
N SER A 202 -25.39 -9.34 -11.88
CA SER A 202 -25.87 -10.56 -12.52
C SER A 202 -27.07 -10.26 -13.43
N THR A 203 -27.24 -11.04 -14.51
CA THR A 203 -28.37 -10.87 -15.44
C THR A 203 -29.73 -11.08 -14.77
N ASP A 204 -29.77 -11.81 -13.66
CA ASP A 204 -30.99 -12.08 -12.89
C ASP A 204 -31.17 -11.12 -11.69
N ASP A 205 -30.27 -10.15 -11.53
CA ASP A 205 -30.29 -9.19 -10.41
C ASP A 205 -30.47 -7.74 -10.89
N GLN A 206 -29.43 -6.90 -10.91
CA GLN A 206 -29.51 -5.47 -11.26
C GLN A 206 -28.32 -5.05 -12.16
N PRO A 207 -28.23 -5.54 -13.41
CA PRO A 207 -27.17 -5.16 -14.32
C PRO A 207 -27.30 -3.70 -14.78
N GLY A 208 -26.20 -3.09 -15.20
CA GLY A 208 -26.21 -1.75 -15.79
C GLY A 208 -26.03 -0.65 -14.75
N ALA A 209 -26.85 0.41 -14.79
CA ALA A 209 -26.66 1.60 -13.96
C ALA A 209 -26.72 1.29 -12.45
N ALA A 210 -27.59 0.36 -12.04
CA ALA A 210 -27.76 -0.07 -10.65
C ALA A 210 -26.56 -0.82 -10.05
N SER A 211 -25.60 -1.25 -10.87
CA SER A 211 -24.35 -1.91 -10.45
C SER A 211 -23.12 -1.31 -11.15
N ALA A 212 -23.27 -0.10 -11.70
CA ALA A 212 -22.19 0.64 -12.36
C ALA A 212 -21.18 1.20 -11.37
N ILE A 213 -21.51 1.23 -10.08
CA ILE A 213 -20.64 1.54 -8.96
C ILE A 213 -20.75 0.42 -7.91
N PRO A 214 -19.82 0.34 -6.95
CA PRO A 214 -19.96 -0.56 -5.82
C PRO A 214 -21.20 -0.25 -4.98
N SER A 215 -21.68 -1.25 -4.24
CA SER A 215 -22.68 -1.09 -3.19
C SER A 215 -22.03 -1.05 -1.79
N GLY A 216 -22.80 -0.65 -0.77
CA GLY A 216 -22.36 -0.66 0.63
C GLY A 216 -21.20 0.30 0.94
N ILE A 217 -20.23 -0.19 1.73
CA ILE A 217 -19.11 0.62 2.25
C ILE A 217 -18.27 1.22 1.12
N GLY A 218 -18.12 0.51 -0.01
CA GLY A 218 -17.35 0.98 -1.16
C GLY A 218 -17.91 2.25 -1.80
N THR A 219 -19.21 2.52 -1.65
CA THR A 219 -19.91 3.71 -2.17
C THR A 219 -19.75 4.93 -1.28
N LEU A 220 -19.47 4.75 0.02
CA LEU A 220 -19.53 5.84 1.01
C LEU A 220 -18.74 7.09 0.59
N PRO A 221 -17.50 7.03 0.07
CA PRO A 221 -16.79 8.23 -0.33
C PRO A 221 -17.45 9.04 -1.47
N LEU A 222 -18.40 8.45 -2.22
CA LEU A 222 -19.21 9.17 -3.22
C LEU A 222 -20.38 9.94 -2.59
N ILE A 223 -20.71 9.70 -1.32
CA ILE A 223 -21.77 10.41 -0.62
C ILE A 223 -21.27 11.81 -0.28
N THR A 224 -21.67 12.78 -1.10
CA THR A 224 -21.36 14.20 -0.96
C THR A 224 -22.61 15.03 -1.23
N PRO A 225 -22.66 16.30 -0.77
CA PRO A 225 -23.79 17.17 -1.09
C PRO A 225 -23.99 17.38 -2.59
N GLU A 226 -22.90 17.37 -3.37
CA GLU A 226 -22.93 17.52 -4.82
C GLU A 226 -23.53 16.27 -5.49
N ASN A 227 -22.98 15.09 -5.23
CA ASN A 227 -23.46 13.84 -5.83
C ASN A 227 -24.90 13.50 -5.39
N THR A 228 -25.26 13.81 -4.14
CA THR A 228 -26.63 13.61 -3.62
C THR A 228 -27.64 14.49 -4.36
N LYS A 229 -27.26 15.74 -4.66
CA LYS A 229 -28.11 16.68 -5.39
C LYS A 229 -28.27 16.29 -6.85
N ASP A 230 -27.21 15.77 -7.47
CA ASP A 230 -27.24 15.31 -8.86
C ASP A 230 -28.11 14.06 -9.01
N GLY A 231 -28.08 13.14 -8.04
CA GLY A 231 -29.00 12.01 -7.93
C GLY A 231 -28.88 10.94 -9.04
N ASN A 232 -27.80 11.01 -9.84
CA ASN A 232 -27.56 10.11 -10.97
C ASN A 232 -26.78 8.84 -10.60
N LEU A 233 -25.96 8.89 -9.54
CA LEU A 233 -25.12 7.75 -9.13
C LEU A 233 -25.87 6.81 -8.19
N TYR A 234 -26.54 7.37 -7.20
CA TYR A 234 -27.30 6.64 -6.19
C TYR A 234 -28.56 7.39 -5.79
N LYS A 235 -29.49 6.67 -5.16
CA LYS A 235 -30.64 7.27 -4.47
C LYS A 235 -30.87 6.58 -3.14
N PHE A 236 -31.19 7.38 -2.13
CA PHE A 236 -31.59 6.90 -0.81
C PHE A 236 -33.04 6.41 -0.85
N ILE A 237 -33.31 5.19 -0.40
CA ILE A 237 -34.64 4.56 -0.39
C ILE A 237 -35.12 4.38 1.04
N ASP A 238 -36.31 4.89 1.34
CA ASP A 238 -36.98 4.70 2.63
C ASP A 238 -37.65 3.32 2.69
N THR A 239 -36.99 2.40 3.39
CA THR A 239 -37.45 1.03 3.65
C THR A 239 -38.15 0.87 4.99
N ASN A 240 -38.24 1.94 5.79
CA ASN A 240 -38.79 1.87 7.14
C ASN A 240 -40.33 1.84 7.07
N ASP A 241 -40.94 0.80 7.61
CA ASP A 241 -42.40 0.61 7.59
C ASP A 241 -43.19 1.69 8.35
N GLN A 242 -42.55 2.45 9.24
CA GLN A 242 -43.18 3.56 9.97
C GLN A 242 -43.37 4.79 9.08
N THR A 243 -42.37 5.11 8.25
CA THR A 243 -42.32 6.28 7.35
C THR A 243 -42.82 5.93 5.94
N ASN A 244 -42.65 4.69 5.51
CA ASN A 244 -43.11 4.15 4.25
C ASN A 244 -44.11 2.98 4.41
N LYS A 245 -45.29 3.27 4.98
CA LYS A 245 -46.40 2.31 5.07
C LYS A 245 -46.80 1.80 3.68
N GLY A 246 -46.45 0.56 3.37
CA GLY A 246 -46.70 -0.09 2.08
C GLY A 246 -45.45 -0.32 1.23
N PHE A 247 -44.25 -0.16 1.80
CA PHE A 247 -43.01 -0.62 1.19
C PHE A 247 -43.10 -2.12 0.84
N ASP A 248 -42.64 -2.47 -0.36
CA ASP A 248 -42.48 -3.83 -0.84
C ASP A 248 -41.20 -3.88 -1.66
N PHE A 249 -40.17 -4.56 -1.15
CA PHE A 249 -38.87 -4.75 -1.84
C PHE A 249 -39.00 -5.50 -3.17
N ASN A 250 -40.15 -6.15 -3.46
CA ASN A 250 -40.42 -6.72 -4.78
C ASN A 250 -41.03 -5.71 -5.77
N ASN A 251 -41.38 -4.50 -5.35
CA ASN A 251 -42.10 -3.54 -6.18
C ASN A 251 -41.51 -2.12 -6.09
N PRO A 252 -40.67 -1.71 -7.07
CA PRO A 252 -40.01 -0.41 -7.05
C PRO A 252 -40.96 0.78 -7.06
N ASN A 253 -42.22 0.60 -7.51
CA ASN A 253 -43.24 1.66 -7.43
C ASN A 253 -43.61 2.04 -5.99
N THR A 254 -43.24 1.22 -5.00
CA THR A 254 -43.44 1.51 -3.57
C THR A 254 -42.27 2.26 -2.94
N TYR A 255 -41.17 2.44 -3.67
CA TYR A 255 -39.95 3.05 -3.14
C TYR A 255 -40.13 4.56 -3.01
N LYS A 256 -39.92 5.06 -1.80
CA LYS A 256 -39.89 6.50 -1.54
C LYS A 256 -38.43 6.95 -1.49
N ILE A 257 -38.08 7.90 -2.35
CA ILE A 257 -36.75 8.51 -2.33
C ILE A 257 -36.65 9.43 -1.11
N VAL A 258 -35.68 9.17 -0.23
CA VAL A 258 -35.37 10.06 0.89
C VAL A 258 -34.84 11.37 0.33
N SER A 259 -35.44 12.48 0.74
CA SER A 259 -35.06 13.83 0.30
C SER A 259 -35.15 14.80 1.47
N GLY A 260 -34.38 15.89 1.41
CA GLY A 260 -34.33 16.91 2.46
C GLY A 260 -33.01 16.93 3.23
N SER A 261 -33.00 17.62 4.38
CA SER A 261 -31.78 17.93 5.13
C SER A 261 -31.03 16.73 5.66
N ASP A 262 -31.71 15.59 5.82
CA ASP A 262 -31.19 14.41 6.52
C ASP A 262 -30.14 13.69 5.67
N VAL A 263 -30.26 13.76 4.34
CA VAL A 263 -29.27 13.20 3.39
C VAL A 263 -28.50 14.28 2.63
N SER A 264 -29.07 15.47 2.39
CA SER A 264 -28.46 16.49 1.54
C SER A 264 -27.20 17.15 2.11
N LYS A 265 -26.87 16.89 3.37
CA LYS A 265 -25.70 17.44 4.09
C LYS A 265 -24.62 16.40 4.37
N LEU A 266 -24.87 15.12 4.05
CA LEU A 266 -23.89 14.06 4.25
C LEU A 266 -22.69 14.31 3.35
N ASP A 267 -21.51 14.19 3.93
CA ASP A 267 -20.23 14.32 3.23
C ASP A 267 -19.23 13.34 3.83
N PHE A 268 -18.98 12.27 3.10
CA PHE A 268 -18.05 11.21 3.47
C PHE A 268 -16.83 11.18 2.53
N SER A 269 -16.63 12.25 1.74
CA SER A 269 -15.55 12.32 0.75
C SER A 269 -14.15 12.18 1.35
N ASP A 270 -13.96 12.49 2.63
CA ASP A 270 -12.67 12.33 3.31
C ASP A 270 -12.32 10.87 3.65
N LEU A 271 -13.24 9.92 3.42
CA LEU A 271 -12.90 8.49 3.35
C LEU A 271 -12.21 8.12 2.04
N ALA A 272 -12.25 8.96 1.00
CA ALA A 272 -11.53 8.70 -0.24
C ALA A 272 -10.04 8.49 0.07
N GLY A 273 -9.54 7.32 -0.30
CA GLY A 273 -8.17 6.92 -0.02
C GLY A 273 -7.90 6.28 1.34
N SER A 274 -8.92 6.12 2.18
CA SER A 274 -8.83 5.38 3.45
C SER A 274 -9.24 3.91 3.33
N LEU A 275 -9.83 3.52 2.20
CA LEU A 275 -10.30 2.16 1.91
C LEU A 275 -10.00 1.77 0.46
N ILE A 276 -10.09 0.47 0.18
CA ILE A 276 -10.05 -0.10 -1.17
C ILE A 276 -11.35 -0.87 -1.40
N THR A 277 -11.97 -0.63 -2.55
CA THR A 277 -13.10 -1.43 -3.03
C THR A 277 -12.64 -2.44 -4.07
N VAL A 278 -13.16 -3.68 -4.02
CA VAL A 278 -12.63 -4.78 -4.84
C VAL A 278 -13.73 -5.40 -5.72
N VAL A 279 -13.53 -5.28 -7.04
CA VAL A 279 -14.35 -5.96 -8.05
C VAL A 279 -13.75 -7.32 -8.42
N ALA A 280 -14.58 -8.24 -8.90
CA ALA A 280 -14.19 -9.62 -9.18
C ALA A 280 -13.94 -9.86 -10.67
N VAL A 281 -12.85 -10.57 -10.97
CA VAL A 281 -12.60 -11.14 -12.30
C VAL A 281 -12.61 -12.66 -12.29
N GLY A 282 -13.04 -13.24 -13.40
CA GLY A 282 -12.96 -14.67 -13.66
C GLY A 282 -11.55 -15.13 -14.03
N LYS A 283 -11.36 -16.44 -14.23
CA LYS A 283 -10.05 -17.04 -14.57
C LYS A 283 -9.47 -16.54 -15.90
N ASP A 284 -10.31 -16.05 -16.80
CA ASP A 284 -9.94 -15.51 -18.11
C ASP A 284 -9.56 -14.02 -18.08
N GLY A 285 -9.62 -13.39 -16.90
CA GLY A 285 -9.33 -11.97 -16.71
C GLY A 285 -10.46 -11.03 -17.12
N LYS A 286 -11.64 -11.54 -17.49
CA LYS A 286 -12.82 -10.69 -17.68
C LYS A 286 -13.48 -10.38 -16.35
N ILE A 287 -14.19 -9.25 -16.29
CA ILE A 287 -15.07 -8.93 -15.17
C ILE A 287 -16.08 -10.07 -14.98
N ALA A 288 -16.24 -10.55 -13.75
CA ALA A 288 -17.18 -11.61 -13.44
C ALA A 288 -18.62 -11.15 -13.72
N SER A 289 -19.47 -12.08 -14.13
CA SER A 289 -20.85 -11.80 -14.55
C SER A 289 -21.67 -11.06 -13.48
N TYR A 290 -21.46 -11.39 -12.20
CA TYR A 290 -22.15 -10.82 -11.05
C TYR A 290 -21.50 -9.53 -10.49
N SER A 291 -20.22 -9.26 -10.76
CA SER A 291 -19.47 -8.22 -10.03
C SER A 291 -20.03 -6.83 -10.31
N ASN A 292 -20.27 -6.01 -9.29
CA ASN A 292 -20.45 -4.57 -9.51
C ASN A 292 -19.18 -3.98 -10.16
N ARG A 293 -19.32 -2.80 -10.78
CA ARG A 293 -18.24 -2.10 -11.47
C ARG A 293 -17.64 -1.01 -10.58
N CYS A 294 -16.40 -0.62 -10.85
CA CYS A 294 -15.77 0.45 -10.08
C CYS A 294 -16.43 1.82 -10.34
N GLY A 295 -16.80 2.13 -11.58
CA GLY A 295 -17.47 3.37 -11.98
C GLY A 295 -16.82 4.63 -11.40
N ALA A 296 -17.63 5.47 -10.76
CA ALA A 296 -17.17 6.69 -10.10
C ALA A 296 -16.21 6.46 -8.91
N THR A 297 -16.05 5.22 -8.43
CA THR A 297 -15.10 4.86 -7.36
C THR A 297 -13.72 4.44 -7.88
N ALA A 298 -13.47 4.55 -9.19
CA ALA A 298 -12.25 4.07 -9.84
C ALA A 298 -10.94 4.46 -9.13
N GLU A 299 -10.88 5.63 -8.49
CA GLU A 299 -9.73 6.15 -7.76
C GLU A 299 -9.28 5.27 -6.57
N TRP A 300 -10.22 4.60 -5.89
CA TRP A 300 -9.99 3.69 -4.75
C TRP A 300 -10.50 2.27 -5.00
N CYS A 301 -10.73 1.91 -6.26
CA CYS A 301 -11.22 0.60 -6.65
C CYS A 301 -10.18 -0.15 -7.48
N LEU A 302 -10.09 -1.47 -7.33
CA LEU A 302 -9.26 -2.33 -8.17
C LEU A 302 -9.90 -3.71 -8.37
N ALA A 303 -9.41 -4.45 -9.35
CA ALA A 303 -9.88 -5.80 -9.66
C ALA A 303 -9.00 -6.89 -9.03
N ALA A 304 -9.62 -7.98 -8.56
CA ALA A 304 -8.91 -9.17 -8.09
C ALA A 304 -9.67 -10.47 -8.45
N PRO A 305 -9.03 -11.65 -8.40
CA PRO A 305 -9.67 -12.90 -8.75
C PRO A 305 -10.83 -13.24 -7.81
N GLY A 306 -12.06 -13.27 -8.35
CA GLY A 306 -13.27 -13.65 -7.61
C GLY A 306 -13.97 -14.90 -8.15
N GLY A 307 -13.55 -15.39 -9.33
CA GLY A 307 -14.20 -16.53 -9.99
C GLY A 307 -15.43 -16.14 -10.81
N ASP A 308 -15.89 -17.04 -11.69
CA ASP A 308 -17.12 -16.86 -12.49
C ASP A 308 -17.65 -18.25 -12.89
N ILE A 309 -18.35 -18.87 -11.94
CA ILE A 309 -18.91 -20.21 -11.99
C ILE A 309 -20.10 -20.22 -12.96
N ASN A 310 -20.01 -21.09 -13.96
CA ASN A 310 -21.14 -21.50 -14.77
C ASN A 310 -21.81 -22.67 -14.05
N ALA A 311 -22.89 -22.39 -13.31
CA ALA A 311 -23.63 -23.42 -12.61
C ALA A 311 -24.15 -24.49 -13.60
N ASP A 312 -23.42 -25.60 -13.70
CA ASP A 312 -23.84 -26.80 -14.40
C ASP A 312 -24.37 -27.80 -13.34
N PRO A 313 -25.70 -28.05 -13.30
CA PRO A 313 -26.28 -28.98 -12.33
C PRO A 313 -25.75 -30.42 -12.49
N ASP A 314 -25.16 -30.77 -13.64
CA ASP A 314 -24.53 -32.08 -13.88
C ASP A 314 -23.03 -32.09 -13.52
N ASN A 315 -22.40 -30.93 -13.31
CA ASN A 315 -21.02 -30.80 -12.84
C ASN A 315 -20.90 -29.83 -11.64
N PRO A 316 -21.09 -30.32 -10.40
CA PRO A 316 -21.11 -29.48 -9.20
C PRO A 316 -19.73 -28.93 -8.79
N ILE A 317 -18.65 -29.30 -9.49
CA ILE A 317 -17.32 -28.72 -9.30
C ILE A 317 -17.02 -27.85 -10.51
N ASP A 318 -17.18 -26.54 -10.35
CA ASP A 318 -16.71 -25.59 -11.35
C ASP A 318 -15.37 -24.98 -10.95
N GLU A 319 -14.33 -25.37 -11.69
CA GLU A 319 -12.97 -24.83 -11.60
C GLU A 319 -12.85 -23.36 -12.02
N ASN A 320 -13.94 -22.73 -12.48
CA ASN A 320 -14.01 -21.30 -12.70
C ASN A 320 -14.16 -20.49 -11.40
N GLY A 321 -14.50 -21.12 -10.28
CA GLY A 321 -14.51 -20.49 -8.96
C GLY A 321 -13.10 -20.36 -8.33
N ILE A 322 -13.05 -19.76 -7.14
CA ILE A 322 -11.88 -19.69 -6.29
C ILE A 322 -11.88 -20.89 -5.33
N TYR A 323 -10.82 -21.71 -5.41
CA TYR A 323 -10.60 -22.81 -4.49
C TYR A 323 -9.99 -22.31 -3.17
N SER A 324 -10.69 -22.51 -2.07
CA SER A 324 -10.22 -22.15 -0.73
C SER A 324 -10.73 -23.12 0.34
N THR A 325 -10.35 -22.88 1.58
CA THR A 325 -10.78 -23.64 2.75
C THR A 325 -12.29 -23.62 2.94
N TRP A 326 -12.83 -24.68 3.51
CA TRP A 326 -14.24 -24.83 3.82
C TRP A 326 -14.39 -25.52 5.17
N PRO A 327 -15.46 -25.24 5.96
CA PRO A 327 -15.65 -25.89 7.23
C PRO A 327 -15.57 -27.43 7.16
N GLN A 328 -14.86 -28.00 8.13
CA GLN A 328 -14.77 -29.46 8.23
C GLN A 328 -16.11 -30.06 8.63
N GLY A 329 -16.41 -31.26 8.11
CA GLY A 329 -17.61 -32.02 8.49
C GLY A 329 -18.87 -31.68 7.69
N ASP A 330 -18.77 -30.80 6.69
CA ASP A 330 -19.85 -30.56 5.75
C ASP A 330 -20.11 -31.80 4.86
N ARG A 331 -21.21 -32.50 5.15
CA ARG A 331 -21.63 -33.68 4.39
C ARG A 331 -22.10 -33.33 2.98
N ALA A 332 -22.67 -32.15 2.77
CA ALA A 332 -23.07 -31.68 1.45
C ALA A 332 -21.85 -31.47 0.55
N ASN A 333 -20.75 -30.97 1.13
CA ASN A 333 -19.44 -30.92 0.47
C ASN A 333 -18.62 -32.22 0.57
N LYS A 334 -19.26 -33.38 0.82
CA LYS A 334 -18.61 -34.70 0.91
C LYS A 334 -17.44 -34.75 1.92
N ASN A 335 -17.49 -33.91 2.95
CA ASN A 335 -16.43 -33.67 3.93
C ASN A 335 -15.10 -33.20 3.32
N ASN A 336 -15.11 -32.58 2.14
CA ASN A 336 -13.93 -31.92 1.60
C ASN A 336 -13.68 -30.63 2.40
N PRO A 337 -12.49 -30.45 3.02
CA PRO A 337 -12.13 -29.22 3.73
C PRO A 337 -11.84 -28.04 2.79
N TYR A 338 -12.14 -28.18 1.50
CA TYR A 338 -11.99 -27.13 0.50
C TYR A 338 -13.18 -27.10 -0.45
N LYS A 339 -13.46 -25.93 -1.02
CA LYS A 339 -14.57 -25.72 -1.96
C LYS A 339 -14.24 -24.61 -2.96
N TYR A 340 -14.81 -24.73 -4.16
CA TYR A 340 -14.84 -23.65 -5.14
C TYR A 340 -16.04 -22.74 -4.84
N GLU A 341 -15.80 -21.45 -4.69
CA GLU A 341 -16.83 -20.41 -4.52
C GLU A 341 -16.55 -19.24 -5.46
N GLU A 342 -17.53 -18.37 -5.66
CA GLU A 342 -17.36 -17.13 -6.41
C GLU A 342 -17.89 -15.92 -5.64
N GLY A 343 -17.40 -14.73 -5.98
CA GLY A 343 -17.89 -13.48 -5.44
C GLY A 343 -16.83 -12.40 -5.37
N THR A 344 -17.27 -11.15 -5.27
CA THR A 344 -16.40 -10.05 -4.80
C THR A 344 -15.88 -10.33 -3.38
N SER A 345 -16.61 -11.12 -2.59
CA SER A 345 -16.15 -11.71 -1.32
C SER A 345 -14.89 -12.56 -1.42
N MET A 346 -14.63 -13.20 -2.57
CA MET A 346 -13.41 -13.99 -2.81
C MET A 346 -12.31 -13.16 -3.48
N ALA A 347 -12.67 -12.07 -4.17
CA ALA A 347 -11.71 -11.10 -4.70
C ALA A 347 -11.05 -10.26 -3.59
N THR A 348 -11.85 -9.74 -2.66
CA THR A 348 -11.44 -8.91 -1.51
C THR A 348 -10.28 -9.50 -0.69
N PRO A 349 -10.31 -10.79 -0.27
CA PRO A 349 -9.24 -11.38 0.53
C PRO A 349 -7.90 -11.52 -0.20
N HIS A 350 -7.88 -11.55 -1.53
CA HIS A 350 -6.61 -11.47 -2.27
C HIS A 350 -5.93 -10.12 -2.05
N VAL A 351 -6.70 -9.03 -2.02
CA VAL A 351 -6.22 -7.67 -1.80
C VAL A 351 -5.84 -7.45 -0.33
N ALA A 352 -6.65 -7.94 0.61
CA ALA A 352 -6.30 -7.89 2.04
C ALA A 352 -5.01 -8.67 2.34
N GLY A 353 -4.84 -9.86 1.76
CA GLY A 353 -3.60 -10.62 1.86
C GLY A 353 -2.41 -9.89 1.23
N ALA A 354 -2.59 -9.28 0.05
CA ALA A 354 -1.55 -8.48 -0.59
C ALA A 354 -1.13 -7.27 0.27
N ALA A 355 -2.09 -6.58 0.90
CA ALA A 355 -1.82 -5.50 1.84
C ALA A 355 -0.96 -6.00 3.02
N ALA A 356 -1.26 -7.17 3.58
CA ALA A 356 -0.46 -7.75 4.66
C ALA A 356 0.97 -8.09 4.20
N VAL A 357 1.14 -8.63 2.99
CA VAL A 357 2.47 -8.91 2.42
C VAL A 357 3.26 -7.60 2.23
N ILE A 358 2.64 -6.55 1.68
CA ILE A 358 3.29 -5.23 1.51
C ILE A 358 3.69 -4.65 2.86
N ARG A 359 2.83 -4.73 3.89
CA ARG A 359 3.18 -4.25 5.24
C ARG A 359 4.27 -5.08 5.92
N SER A 360 4.45 -6.35 5.55
CA SER A 360 5.61 -7.13 5.97
C SER A 360 6.90 -6.74 5.23
N ALA A 361 6.78 -6.32 3.96
CA ALA A 361 7.90 -5.85 3.14
C ALA A 361 8.35 -4.43 3.51
N PHE A 362 7.40 -3.57 3.86
CA PHE A 362 7.62 -2.17 4.25
C PHE A 362 6.94 -1.88 5.60
N PRO A 363 7.51 -2.36 6.74
CA PRO A 363 6.90 -2.21 8.07
C PRO A 363 6.71 -0.77 8.56
N TYR A 364 7.30 0.19 7.85
CA TYR A 364 7.19 1.61 8.13
C TYR A 364 6.05 2.30 7.37
N MET A 365 5.49 1.68 6.32
CA MET A 365 4.38 2.28 5.58
C MET A 365 3.13 2.34 6.45
N ASN A 366 2.45 3.49 6.39
CA ASN A 366 1.11 3.63 6.96
C ASN A 366 0.05 3.04 5.99
N ALA A 367 -1.20 2.98 6.44
CA ALA A 367 -2.32 2.43 5.70
C ALA A 367 -2.54 3.17 4.38
N ARG A 368 -2.51 4.51 4.39
CA ARG A 368 -2.67 5.34 3.19
C ARG A 368 -1.60 5.03 2.14
N GLN A 369 -0.34 4.89 2.56
CA GLN A 369 0.79 4.55 1.69
C GLN A 369 0.69 3.13 1.13
N THR A 370 0.22 2.18 1.96
CA THR A 370 -0.04 0.80 1.53
C THR A 370 -1.14 0.75 0.48
N ILE A 371 -2.24 1.50 0.69
CA ILE A 371 -3.36 1.62 -0.24
C ILE A 371 -2.89 2.20 -1.58
N GLU A 372 -2.15 3.31 -1.56
CA GLU A 372 -1.63 3.91 -2.79
C GLU A 372 -0.62 3.00 -3.49
N THR A 373 0.18 2.23 -2.75
CA THR A 373 1.10 1.27 -3.35
C THR A 373 0.33 0.15 -4.07
N LEU A 374 -0.75 -0.39 -3.48
CA LEU A 374 -1.61 -1.37 -4.15
C LEU A 374 -2.28 -0.81 -5.41
N LEU A 375 -2.85 0.39 -5.30
CA LEU A 375 -3.62 1.03 -6.36
C LEU A 375 -2.73 1.46 -7.55
N THR A 376 -1.49 1.89 -7.29
CA THR A 376 -0.60 2.42 -8.35
C THR A 376 0.29 1.37 -9.01
N THR A 377 0.18 0.10 -8.59
CA THR A 377 1.05 -0.99 -9.09
C THR A 377 0.28 -2.14 -9.75
N THR A 378 -1.01 -1.93 -10.02
CA THR A 378 -1.88 -2.85 -10.75
C THR A 378 -1.36 -3.18 -12.16
N THR A 379 -1.81 -4.31 -12.70
CA THR A 379 -1.69 -4.61 -14.13
C THR A 379 -2.81 -3.88 -14.86
N THR A 380 -2.46 -2.90 -15.69
CA THR A 380 -3.43 -2.13 -16.49
C THR A 380 -3.66 -2.71 -17.88
N LYS A 381 -2.68 -3.44 -18.44
CA LYS A 381 -2.83 -4.06 -19.76
C LYS A 381 -3.92 -5.14 -19.74
N GLY A 382 -4.98 -4.96 -20.52
CA GLY A 382 -6.20 -5.78 -20.50
C GLY A 382 -7.23 -5.38 -19.44
N PHE A 383 -6.95 -4.33 -18.66
CA PHE A 383 -7.78 -3.81 -17.57
C PHE A 383 -7.86 -2.27 -17.64
N GLU A 384 -7.77 -1.70 -18.84
CA GLU A 384 -7.63 -0.24 -19.05
C GLU A 384 -8.92 0.55 -18.80
N ASP A 385 -10.08 -0.12 -18.80
CA ASP A 385 -11.37 0.53 -18.52
C ASP A 385 -11.52 0.75 -17.01
N GLU A 386 -11.15 1.95 -16.56
CA GLU A 386 -11.22 2.36 -15.17
C GLU A 386 -12.66 2.31 -14.60
N GLN A 387 -13.69 2.46 -15.45
CA GLN A 387 -15.07 2.32 -15.00
C GLN A 387 -15.41 0.86 -14.66
N VAL A 388 -14.71 -0.11 -15.23
CA VAL A 388 -14.91 -1.54 -14.96
C VAL A 388 -13.98 -2.02 -13.86
N PHE A 389 -12.67 -1.77 -14.01
CA PHE A 389 -11.61 -2.38 -13.20
C PHE A 389 -10.93 -1.41 -12.22
N GLY A 390 -11.35 -0.15 -12.19
CA GLY A 390 -10.73 0.87 -11.36
C GLY A 390 -9.28 1.07 -11.77
N GLN A 391 -8.36 0.94 -10.83
CA GLN A 391 -6.94 1.05 -11.13
C GLN A 391 -6.38 -0.15 -11.92
N GLY A 392 -7.13 -1.23 -12.10
CA GLY A 392 -6.71 -2.43 -12.84
C GLY A 392 -6.59 -3.68 -11.96
N LEU A 393 -5.96 -4.74 -12.48
CA LEU A 393 -5.84 -6.01 -11.76
C LEU A 393 -4.71 -5.98 -10.72
N LEU A 394 -4.99 -6.42 -9.48
CA LEU A 394 -4.00 -6.59 -8.41
C LEU A 394 -2.71 -7.27 -8.91
N ASN A 395 -1.56 -6.66 -8.60
CA ASN A 395 -0.24 -7.19 -8.96
C ASN A 395 0.75 -7.02 -7.79
N LEU A 396 0.76 -8.03 -6.91
CA LEU A 396 1.57 -8.02 -5.70
C LEU A 396 3.07 -8.00 -6.00
N GLY A 397 3.50 -8.63 -7.09
CA GLY A 397 4.91 -8.69 -7.48
C GLY A 397 5.49 -7.33 -7.87
N VAL A 398 4.69 -6.43 -8.44
CA VAL A 398 5.10 -5.04 -8.67
C VAL A 398 4.95 -4.21 -7.39
N ALA A 399 3.90 -4.45 -6.60
CA ALA A 399 3.67 -3.72 -5.35
C ALA A 399 4.82 -3.85 -4.33
N ILE A 400 5.48 -5.02 -4.24
CA ILE A 400 6.64 -5.23 -3.35
C ILE A 400 7.94 -4.59 -3.85
N GLU A 401 7.93 -3.96 -5.02
CA GLU A 401 9.02 -3.13 -5.54
C GLU A 401 8.85 -1.64 -5.20
N GLY A 402 7.84 -1.29 -4.40
CA GLY A 402 7.52 0.09 -4.02
C GLY A 402 6.31 0.66 -4.78
N PRO A 403 5.92 1.92 -4.53
CA PRO A 403 4.80 2.55 -5.24
C PRO A 403 5.10 2.71 -6.73
N GLY A 404 4.05 2.78 -7.56
CA GLY A 404 4.17 3.06 -9.01
C GLY A 404 3.94 4.53 -9.35
N GLU A 405 3.22 5.26 -8.49
CA GLU A 405 2.90 6.67 -8.70
C GLU A 405 2.72 7.40 -7.36
N PHE A 406 3.16 8.65 -7.31
CA PHE A 406 2.78 9.61 -6.26
C PHE A 406 1.61 10.46 -6.78
N ARG A 407 0.38 10.03 -6.54
CA ARG A 407 -0.81 10.73 -7.04
C ARG A 407 -1.09 12.04 -6.29
N TYR A 408 -0.81 12.07 -4.98
CA TYR A 408 -1.12 13.20 -4.10
C TYR A 408 0.09 13.67 -3.31
N ALA A 409 0.19 14.98 -3.09
CA ALA A 409 1.17 15.56 -2.19
C ALA A 409 0.87 15.18 -0.72
N GLY A 410 1.92 14.94 0.06
CA GLY A 410 1.87 14.64 1.49
C GLY A 410 1.57 13.17 1.83
N VAL A 411 1.22 12.32 0.87
CA VAL A 411 0.95 10.90 1.16
C VAL A 411 2.24 10.14 1.46
N PHE A 412 3.27 10.31 0.64
CA PHE A 412 4.56 9.67 0.83
C PHE A 412 5.49 10.54 1.70
N ASP A 413 5.02 10.92 2.91
CA ASP A 413 5.90 11.28 4.04
C ASP A 413 6.35 9.99 4.74
N VAL A 414 7.50 9.49 4.31
CA VAL A 414 8.07 8.20 4.65
C VAL A 414 9.02 8.34 5.82
N ASP A 415 8.53 8.06 7.03
CA ASP A 415 9.39 7.79 8.18
C ASP A 415 9.80 6.31 8.17
N THR A 416 11.04 6.05 7.76
CA THR A 416 11.58 4.67 7.71
C THR A 416 11.68 3.95 9.05
N LYS A 417 11.57 4.64 10.19
CA LYS A 417 11.67 4.03 11.54
C LYS A 417 12.92 3.15 11.74
N GLY A 418 14.01 3.45 11.02
CA GLY A 418 15.27 2.69 11.05
C GLY A 418 15.36 1.51 10.08
N TYR A 419 14.29 1.17 9.35
CA TYR A 419 14.32 0.15 8.31
C TYR A 419 15.00 0.67 7.03
N SER A 420 15.74 -0.20 6.35
CA SER A 420 16.26 0.08 5.01
C SER A 420 15.44 -0.63 3.94
N SER A 421 15.18 0.01 2.82
CA SER A 421 14.34 -0.53 1.75
C SER A 421 14.71 0.00 0.37
N ILE A 422 14.50 -0.85 -0.64
CA ILE A 422 14.71 -0.53 -2.05
C ILE A 422 13.35 -0.41 -2.71
N TRP A 423 13.09 0.72 -3.36
CA TRP A 423 12.00 0.88 -4.31
C TRP A 423 12.58 0.90 -5.71
N SER A 424 12.22 -0.11 -6.49
CA SER A 424 12.77 -0.36 -7.83
C SER A 424 11.82 -0.02 -8.96
N ASN A 425 10.54 0.22 -8.65
CA ASN A 425 9.58 0.77 -9.61
C ASN A 425 9.99 2.18 -10.08
N SER A 426 9.66 2.50 -11.32
CA SER A 426 9.69 3.87 -11.82
C SER A 426 8.46 4.61 -11.33
N ILE A 427 8.66 5.64 -10.50
CA ILE A 427 7.56 6.36 -9.85
C ILE A 427 7.19 7.61 -10.65
N SER A 428 5.93 7.71 -11.09
CA SER A 428 5.37 8.89 -11.77
C SER A 428 4.52 9.76 -10.84
N GLY A 429 3.85 10.79 -11.37
CA GLY A 429 2.77 11.50 -10.67
C GLY A 429 3.05 12.96 -10.29
N ALA A 430 2.03 13.62 -9.76
CA ALA A 430 2.11 15.03 -9.34
C ALA A 430 2.56 15.22 -7.89
N GLY A 431 2.50 14.15 -7.09
CA GLY A 431 2.82 14.12 -5.67
C GLY A 431 4.31 14.25 -5.37
N ASP A 432 4.59 14.33 -4.07
CA ASP A 432 5.91 14.61 -3.52
C ASP A 432 6.43 13.46 -2.63
N LEU A 433 7.73 13.48 -2.35
CA LEU A 433 8.36 12.52 -1.45
C LEU A 433 9.01 13.27 -0.30
N THR A 434 8.66 12.91 0.93
CA THR A 434 9.41 13.32 2.12
C THR A 434 10.01 12.10 2.79
N LYS A 435 11.34 12.08 2.95
CA LYS A 435 12.08 10.99 3.58
C LYS A 435 12.54 11.39 4.98
N ARG A 436 12.20 10.56 5.97
CA ARG A 436 12.55 10.70 7.39
C ARG A 436 12.95 9.35 8.01
N GLY A 437 13.31 9.39 9.29
CA GLY A 437 13.79 8.23 10.04
C GLY A 437 15.22 7.83 9.64
N GLU A 438 15.91 7.14 10.54
CA GLU A 438 17.34 6.84 10.42
C GLU A 438 17.69 5.83 9.30
N GLY A 439 16.71 5.09 8.77
CA GLY A 439 16.93 4.04 7.77
C GLY A 439 17.23 4.58 6.37
N ALA A 440 17.68 3.69 5.48
CA ALA A 440 17.96 4.03 4.08
C ALA A 440 16.77 3.73 3.16
N LEU A 441 16.37 4.70 2.34
CA LEU A 441 15.46 4.46 1.22
C LEU A 441 16.27 4.56 -0.08
N ILE A 442 16.31 3.48 -0.85
CA ILE A 442 17.00 3.44 -2.14
C ILE A 442 15.96 3.53 -3.25
N LEU A 443 16.08 4.52 -4.13
CA LEU A 443 15.30 4.62 -5.36
C LEU A 443 16.19 4.21 -6.54
N SER A 444 15.92 3.04 -7.13
CA SER A 444 16.68 2.52 -8.28
C SER A 444 15.94 2.66 -9.61
N GLY A 445 14.66 3.04 -9.59
CA GLY A 445 13.86 3.27 -10.79
C GLY A 445 14.09 4.63 -11.47
N GLU A 446 13.46 4.83 -12.63
CA GLU A 446 13.44 6.10 -13.36
C GLU A 446 12.25 6.95 -12.91
N ASN A 447 12.44 7.75 -11.87
CA ASN A 447 11.34 8.47 -11.24
C ASN A 447 11.07 9.82 -11.92
N SER A 448 9.85 9.99 -12.41
CA SER A 448 9.39 11.13 -13.20
C SER A 448 8.37 12.00 -12.46
N TYR A 449 8.05 11.69 -11.21
CA TYR A 449 7.16 12.52 -10.39
C TYR A 449 7.65 13.97 -10.30
N SER A 450 6.69 14.91 -10.26
CA SER A 450 6.98 16.34 -10.38
C SER A 450 7.00 17.10 -9.06
N GLY A 451 6.37 16.57 -8.00
CA GLY A 451 6.44 17.16 -6.67
C GLY A 451 7.84 17.06 -6.07
N PRO A 452 8.22 17.99 -5.17
CA PRO A 452 9.58 18.07 -4.64
C PRO A 452 9.95 16.86 -3.78
N THR A 453 11.22 16.48 -3.78
CA THR A 453 11.76 15.50 -2.84
C THR A 453 12.41 16.21 -1.65
N LYS A 454 12.05 15.86 -0.43
CA LYS A 454 12.66 16.38 0.81
C LYS A 454 13.31 15.25 1.58
N VAL A 455 14.60 15.37 1.89
CA VAL A 455 15.35 14.43 2.72
C VAL A 455 15.64 15.12 4.05
N LEU A 456 14.97 14.67 5.10
CA LEU A 456 14.97 15.31 6.41
C LEU A 456 15.59 14.44 7.51
N GLY A 457 15.81 13.15 7.24
CA GLY A 457 16.49 12.22 8.13
C GLY A 457 16.88 10.91 7.45
N GLY A 458 17.94 10.28 7.95
CA GLY A 458 18.52 9.06 7.40
C GLY A 458 19.04 9.24 5.98
N ILE A 459 19.01 8.16 5.19
CA ILE A 459 19.61 8.14 3.84
C ILE A 459 18.50 8.05 2.78
N LEU A 460 18.56 8.93 1.78
CA LEU A 460 17.95 8.69 0.47
C LEU A 460 19.07 8.38 -0.53
N ALA A 461 19.13 7.16 -1.06
CA ALA A 461 20.06 6.79 -2.11
C ALA A 461 19.35 6.79 -3.47
N VAL A 462 19.91 7.48 -4.44
CA VAL A 462 19.37 7.54 -5.81
C VAL A 462 20.34 6.82 -6.74
N ASP A 463 20.05 5.56 -7.04
CA ASP A 463 20.82 4.75 -7.99
C ASP A 463 20.16 4.73 -9.38
N GLY A 464 18.93 5.22 -9.50
CA GLY A 464 18.24 5.52 -10.76
C GLY A 464 18.17 7.03 -11.01
N ARG A 465 16.96 7.56 -11.17
CA ARG A 465 16.73 8.99 -11.45
C ARG A 465 15.60 9.58 -10.62
N ILE A 466 15.74 10.86 -10.25
CA ILE A 466 14.64 11.74 -9.79
C ILE A 466 14.64 12.98 -10.69
N VAL A 467 13.53 13.26 -11.38
CA VAL A 467 13.43 14.47 -12.22
C VAL A 467 13.14 15.73 -11.40
N SER A 468 12.38 15.61 -10.30
CA SER A 468 12.00 16.77 -9.49
C SER A 468 13.16 17.36 -8.67
N LYS A 469 12.90 18.54 -8.12
CA LYS A 469 13.84 19.21 -7.21
C LYS A 469 14.03 18.39 -5.94
N VAL A 470 15.28 18.24 -5.50
CA VAL A 470 15.66 17.59 -4.24
C VAL A 470 16.17 18.62 -3.24
N GLY A 471 15.62 18.59 -2.02
CA GLY A 471 16.09 19.36 -0.88
C GLY A 471 16.57 18.43 0.24
N VAL A 472 17.76 18.65 0.76
CA VAL A 472 18.36 17.87 1.85
C VAL A 472 18.61 18.80 3.03
N SER A 473 18.22 18.44 4.24
CA SER A 473 18.44 19.28 5.43
C SER A 473 18.35 18.46 6.72
N ALA A 474 18.51 19.13 7.87
CA ALA A 474 18.43 18.51 9.19
C ALA A 474 19.47 17.39 9.35
N THR A 475 19.08 16.12 9.46
CA THR A 475 20.03 14.98 9.50
C THR A 475 19.93 14.09 8.26
N GLY A 476 19.32 14.61 7.20
CA GLY A 476 19.16 13.89 5.94
C GLY A 476 20.45 13.82 5.13
N THR A 477 20.67 12.67 4.50
CA THR A 477 21.76 12.43 3.55
C THR A 477 21.20 12.02 2.20
N LEU A 478 21.60 12.71 1.14
CA LEU A 478 21.42 12.24 -0.23
C LEU A 478 22.70 11.54 -0.70
N THR A 479 22.55 10.33 -1.20
CA THR A 479 23.64 9.52 -1.76
C THR A 479 23.20 8.83 -3.05
N GLY A 480 24.05 8.01 -3.63
CA GLY A 480 23.77 7.23 -4.84
C GLY A 480 24.69 7.58 -6.01
N ILE A 481 24.49 6.84 -7.09
CA ILE A 481 25.27 6.93 -8.34
C ILE A 481 24.45 7.44 -9.53
N GLY A 482 23.21 7.85 -9.26
CA GLY A 482 22.21 8.21 -10.24
C GLY A 482 22.15 9.70 -10.53
N ALA A 483 20.96 10.15 -10.94
CA ALA A 483 20.72 11.54 -11.30
C ALA A 483 19.54 12.15 -10.55
N VAL A 484 19.66 13.41 -10.15
CA VAL A 484 18.59 14.21 -9.56
C VAL A 484 18.28 15.46 -10.40
N GLY A 485 17.15 16.12 -10.14
CA GLY A 485 16.86 17.45 -10.67
C GLY A 485 17.76 18.53 -10.03
N SER A 486 17.25 19.74 -9.83
CA SER A 486 18.00 20.73 -9.02
C SER A 486 18.16 20.24 -7.58
N LEU A 487 19.34 20.41 -7.00
CA LEU A 487 19.69 19.95 -5.65
C LEU A 487 19.99 21.13 -4.74
N THR A 488 19.33 21.19 -3.58
CA THR A 488 19.65 22.13 -2.50
C THR A 488 20.01 21.38 -1.23
N VAL A 489 21.23 21.54 -0.74
CA VAL A 489 21.69 20.99 0.54
C VAL A 489 21.67 22.13 1.58
N GLY A 490 20.69 22.10 2.45
CA GLY A 490 20.48 23.04 3.55
C GLY A 490 21.26 22.68 4.81
N ALA A 491 21.21 23.54 5.82
CA ALA A 491 21.92 23.34 7.09
C ALA A 491 21.64 21.96 7.71
N GLY A 492 22.71 21.29 8.15
CA GLY A 492 22.72 19.91 8.66
C GLY A 492 22.64 18.81 7.59
N GLY A 493 22.14 19.14 6.39
CA GLY A 493 22.04 18.19 5.29
C GLY A 493 23.40 17.77 4.74
N THR A 494 23.46 16.53 4.25
CA THR A 494 24.67 15.96 3.64
C THR A 494 24.40 15.48 2.21
N VAL A 495 25.32 15.74 1.29
CA VAL A 495 25.40 15.07 -0.02
C VAL A 495 26.65 14.20 -0.05
N ALA A 496 26.52 12.97 -0.53
CA ALA A 496 27.59 11.97 -0.53
C ALA A 496 27.42 11.02 -1.74
N PRO A 497 27.99 11.31 -2.92
CA PRO A 497 27.97 10.37 -4.04
C PRO A 497 28.51 8.98 -3.63
N GLY A 498 28.06 7.94 -4.31
CA GLY A 498 28.46 6.55 -4.01
C GLY A 498 27.26 5.63 -3.81
N SER A 499 27.40 4.35 -4.17
CA SER A 499 26.30 3.38 -4.03
C SER A 499 26.27 2.80 -2.61
N VAL A 500 25.06 2.69 -2.06
CA VAL A 500 24.80 1.92 -0.83
C VAL A 500 24.56 0.42 -1.12
N LEU A 501 24.37 0.05 -2.40
CA LEU A 501 24.11 -1.33 -2.82
C LEU A 501 25.38 -2.04 -3.31
N ASP A 502 26.32 -1.29 -3.89
CA ASP A 502 27.55 -1.83 -4.49
C ASP A 502 28.79 -1.17 -3.88
N PRO A 503 29.47 -1.85 -2.93
CA PRO A 503 30.69 -1.33 -2.31
C PRO A 503 31.83 -1.05 -3.29
N SER A 504 31.83 -1.67 -4.49
CA SER A 504 32.84 -1.35 -5.52
C SER A 504 32.63 0.03 -6.15
N LYS A 505 31.45 0.61 -5.95
CA LYS A 505 31.06 1.96 -6.35
C LYS A 505 30.94 2.90 -5.15
N GLY A 506 31.77 2.68 -4.12
CA GLY A 506 31.91 3.60 -2.97
C GLY A 506 32.50 4.95 -3.36
N VAL A 507 33.16 5.04 -4.52
CA VAL A 507 33.52 6.29 -5.19
C VAL A 507 32.76 6.38 -6.51
N ALA A 508 31.94 7.43 -6.68
CA ALA A 508 31.07 7.54 -7.84
C ALA A 508 30.70 9.00 -8.22
N VAL A 509 29.94 9.10 -9.32
CA VAL A 509 29.37 10.35 -9.80
C VAL A 509 27.91 10.43 -9.39
N LEU A 510 27.50 11.57 -8.82
CA LEU A 510 26.11 11.97 -8.68
C LEU A 510 25.82 13.10 -9.68
N THR A 511 24.86 12.89 -10.58
CA THR A 511 24.49 13.91 -11.58
C THR A 511 23.37 14.81 -11.06
N VAL A 512 23.56 16.12 -11.14
CA VAL A 512 22.54 17.15 -10.85
C VAL A 512 22.15 17.79 -12.18
N ASN A 513 20.97 17.44 -12.71
CA ASN A 513 20.51 17.93 -14.01
C ASN A 513 20.07 19.41 -14.00
N GLY A 514 19.96 20.01 -12.82
CA GLY A 514 19.64 21.43 -12.64
C GLY A 514 20.76 22.17 -11.94
N ASP A 515 20.40 23.20 -11.18
CA ASP A 515 21.34 23.93 -10.32
C ASP A 515 21.63 23.15 -9.03
N PHE A 516 22.87 23.27 -8.55
CA PHE A 516 23.31 22.80 -7.25
C PHE A 516 23.49 23.98 -6.30
N VAL A 517 22.90 23.92 -5.11
CA VAL A 517 23.09 24.91 -4.05
C VAL A 517 23.50 24.21 -2.77
N GLN A 518 24.67 24.55 -2.26
CA GLN A 518 25.14 24.08 -0.97
C GLN A 518 25.17 25.24 0.03
N GLN A 519 24.27 25.19 1.01
CA GLN A 519 24.05 26.27 1.97
C GLN A 519 25.01 26.20 3.16
N ALA A 520 25.13 27.30 3.92
CA ALA A 520 25.94 27.33 5.12
C ALA A 520 25.49 26.26 6.14
N GLY A 521 26.44 25.57 6.78
CA GLY A 521 26.18 24.51 7.74
C GLY A 521 25.79 23.16 7.13
N SER A 522 25.88 23.01 5.80
CA SER A 522 25.73 21.72 5.10
C SER A 522 27.08 21.09 4.77
N THR A 523 27.07 19.79 4.45
CA THR A 523 28.30 19.02 4.21
C THR A 523 28.25 18.27 2.88
N TYR A 524 29.35 18.33 2.13
CA TYR A 524 29.65 17.38 1.06
C TYR A 524 30.62 16.35 1.63
N LEU A 525 30.16 15.12 1.81
CA LEU A 525 31.01 13.99 2.18
C LEU A 525 31.63 13.42 0.90
N ALA A 526 32.93 13.64 0.71
CA ALA A 526 33.64 13.26 -0.51
C ALA A 526 34.56 12.06 -0.23
N GLY A 527 34.25 10.92 -0.84
CA GLY A 527 35.08 9.73 -0.89
C GLY A 527 36.27 9.92 -1.81
N ILE A 528 37.48 9.73 -1.28
CA ILE A 528 38.74 9.84 -1.99
C ILE A 528 39.46 8.50 -1.95
N ALA A 529 39.72 7.93 -3.12
CA ALA A 529 40.42 6.66 -3.25
C ALA A 529 41.89 6.85 -3.65
N PRO A 530 42.82 6.06 -3.07
CA PRO A 530 44.24 6.06 -3.47
C PRO A 530 44.49 5.79 -4.96
N SER A 531 43.51 5.21 -5.67
CA SER A 531 43.52 4.96 -7.12
C SER A 531 43.40 6.22 -7.98
N LYS A 532 43.41 7.42 -7.38
CA LYS A 532 43.12 8.72 -8.03
C LYS A 532 41.67 8.90 -8.45
N ALA A 533 40.76 8.06 -7.94
CA ALA A 533 39.32 8.28 -8.06
C ALA A 533 38.81 9.11 -6.87
N SER A 534 37.86 10.00 -7.12
CA SER A 534 37.11 10.71 -6.09
C SER A 534 35.64 10.73 -6.44
N ASP A 535 34.82 10.94 -5.42
CA ASP A 535 33.43 11.30 -5.64
C ASP A 535 33.37 12.59 -6.46
N LEU A 536 32.37 12.65 -7.33
CA LEU A 536 32.11 13.79 -8.20
C LEU A 536 30.63 14.16 -8.12
N ILE A 537 30.37 15.43 -7.84
CA ILE A 537 29.07 16.05 -8.10
C ILE A 537 29.16 16.72 -9.48
N ASP A 538 28.46 16.16 -10.46
CA ASP A 538 28.44 16.65 -11.84
C ASP A 538 27.15 17.45 -12.11
N VAL A 539 27.27 18.77 -12.27
CA VAL A 539 26.15 19.71 -12.31
C VAL A 539 25.98 20.27 -13.72
N ALA A 540 24.80 20.03 -14.31
CA ALA A 540 24.47 20.57 -15.63
C ALA A 540 24.15 22.09 -15.59
N GLY A 541 23.64 22.58 -14.46
CA GLY A 541 23.43 24.00 -14.20
C GLY A 541 24.63 24.68 -13.52
N SER A 542 24.33 25.71 -12.73
CA SER A 542 25.32 26.40 -11.89
C SER A 542 25.47 25.72 -10.53
N ALA A 543 26.64 25.85 -9.91
CA ALA A 543 26.90 25.42 -8.54
C ALA A 543 27.15 26.63 -7.62
N ALA A 544 26.21 26.91 -6.71
CA ALA A 544 26.36 27.96 -5.71
C ALA A 544 26.78 27.37 -4.35
N ILE A 545 27.96 27.76 -3.87
CA ILE A 545 28.54 27.31 -2.60
C ILE A 545 28.54 28.48 -1.63
N ASN A 546 27.65 28.42 -0.63
CA ASN A 546 27.53 29.47 0.37
C ASN A 546 28.65 29.36 1.40
N LYS A 547 29.16 30.51 1.84
CA LYS A 547 30.15 30.60 2.92
C LYS A 547 29.65 29.84 4.17
N GLY A 548 30.45 28.88 4.63
CA GLY A 548 30.11 28.02 5.76
C GLY A 548 29.58 26.63 5.38
N ALA A 549 29.43 26.31 4.10
CA ALA A 549 29.36 24.92 3.62
C ALA A 549 30.73 24.25 3.78
N SER A 550 30.78 22.97 4.13
CA SER A 550 32.04 22.22 4.30
C SER A 550 32.15 21.04 3.33
N VAL A 551 33.40 20.62 3.09
CA VAL A 551 33.72 19.31 2.50
C VAL A 551 34.30 18.44 3.61
N ASN A 552 33.80 17.23 3.75
CA ASN A 552 34.31 16.21 4.67
C ASN A 552 34.97 15.12 3.85
N LEU A 553 36.28 14.95 4.01
CA LEU A 553 37.07 13.98 3.25
C LEU A 553 37.04 12.61 3.94
N VAL A 554 36.60 11.61 3.18
CA VAL A 554 36.56 10.22 3.59
C VAL A 554 37.51 9.43 2.70
N ARG A 555 38.28 8.53 3.30
CA ARG A 555 39.13 7.60 2.55
C ARG A 555 38.28 6.43 2.08
N GLU A 556 38.28 6.18 0.77
CA GLU A 556 37.66 5.01 0.16
C GLU A 556 38.72 4.01 -0.30
N GLY A 557 38.69 2.82 0.29
CA GLY A 557 39.63 1.73 -0.04
C GLY A 557 41.03 1.82 0.59
N ALA A 558 41.81 0.76 0.32
CA ALA A 558 43.17 0.58 0.84
C ALA A 558 44.23 1.14 -0.12
N GLY A 559 45.41 1.47 0.40
CA GLY A 559 46.56 1.95 -0.39
C GLY A 559 47.06 3.33 0.03
N HIS A 560 48.10 3.83 -0.62
CA HIS A 560 48.70 5.12 -0.31
C HIS A 560 48.26 6.19 -1.30
N PHE A 561 47.91 7.37 -0.81
CA PHE A 561 47.70 8.52 -1.68
C PHE A 561 49.03 8.89 -2.34
N SER A 562 49.00 9.12 -3.64
CA SER A 562 50.12 9.73 -4.33
C SER A 562 50.13 11.22 -4.00
N VAL A 563 51.29 11.75 -3.62
CA VAL A 563 51.51 13.21 -3.56
C VAL A 563 51.44 13.80 -4.97
N ASP A 564 51.26 15.11 -5.07
CA ASP A 564 51.07 15.86 -6.31
C ASP A 564 49.87 15.34 -7.14
N THR A 565 48.76 15.02 -6.45
CA THR A 565 47.55 14.52 -7.09
C THR A 565 46.40 15.51 -6.94
N ARG A 566 45.75 15.81 -8.05
CA ARG A 566 44.51 16.61 -8.12
C ARG A 566 43.30 15.70 -8.33
N TYR A 567 42.28 15.87 -7.50
CA TYR A 567 40.96 15.24 -7.64
C TYR A 567 39.92 16.28 -8.03
N THR A 568 38.99 15.94 -8.91
CA THR A 568 37.84 16.80 -9.22
C THR A 568 36.68 16.39 -8.33
N LEU A 569 36.26 17.27 -7.43
CA LEU A 569 35.18 16.99 -6.48
C LEU A 569 33.82 17.45 -6.98
N LEU A 570 33.80 18.54 -7.74
CA LEU A 570 32.59 19.14 -8.31
C LEU A 570 32.90 19.76 -9.67
N THR A 571 32.01 19.54 -10.63
CA THR A 571 32.01 20.22 -11.93
C THR A 571 30.63 20.84 -12.16
N ALA A 572 30.58 22.08 -12.68
CA ALA A 572 29.35 22.78 -13.01
C ALA A 572 29.43 23.46 -14.37
N ALA A 573 28.61 23.02 -15.32
CA ALA A 573 28.60 23.56 -16.68
C ALA A 573 28.13 25.03 -16.74
N GLY A 574 27.26 25.44 -15.82
CA GLY A 574 26.84 26.83 -15.61
C GLY A 574 27.81 27.66 -14.75
N GLY A 575 28.91 27.07 -14.29
CA GLY A 575 29.95 27.71 -13.48
C GLY A 575 29.78 27.53 -11.97
N VAL A 576 30.89 27.71 -11.24
CA VAL A 576 30.97 27.64 -9.78
C VAL A 576 30.96 29.05 -9.19
N ILE A 577 30.06 29.29 -8.24
CA ILE A 577 29.87 30.58 -7.56
C ILE A 577 30.10 30.39 -6.06
N GLY A 578 31.11 31.06 -5.52
CA GLY A 578 31.49 30.95 -4.10
C GLY A 578 32.53 29.86 -3.83
N THR A 579 32.87 29.68 -2.57
CA THR A 579 33.90 28.72 -2.12
C THR A 579 33.48 28.06 -0.81
N TYR A 580 34.02 26.87 -0.54
CA TYR A 580 33.79 26.14 0.69
C TYR A 580 34.43 26.87 1.88
N GLY A 581 33.81 26.72 3.06
CA GLY A 581 34.33 27.27 4.32
C GLY A 581 35.56 26.54 4.85
N GLY A 582 35.81 25.31 4.40
CA GLY A 582 36.99 24.53 4.75
C GLY A 582 36.81 23.02 4.57
N LEU A 583 37.90 22.30 4.77
CA LEU A 583 37.96 20.83 4.81
C LEU A 583 37.75 20.32 6.24
N THR A 584 37.14 19.15 6.35
CA THR A 584 36.90 18.43 7.60
C THR A 584 37.11 16.92 7.37
N GLY A 585 37.03 16.12 8.43
CA GLY A 585 37.11 14.65 8.34
C GLY A 585 38.42 14.06 8.85
N GLY A 586 38.40 12.75 9.11
CA GLY A 586 39.57 12.00 9.57
C GLY A 586 40.69 11.99 8.55
N LEU A 587 40.38 11.87 7.25
CA LEU A 587 41.42 11.90 6.22
C LEU A 587 42.19 13.23 6.22
N PHE A 588 41.50 14.34 6.45
CA PHE A 588 42.12 15.66 6.53
C PHE A 588 42.96 15.84 7.81
N THR A 589 42.49 15.32 8.95
CA THR A 589 43.12 15.55 10.26
C THR A 589 44.20 14.54 10.64
N ASP A 590 44.12 13.31 10.11
CA ASP A 590 44.99 12.19 10.48
C ASP A 590 46.08 11.91 9.43
N SER A 591 46.34 12.86 8.51
CA SER A 591 47.34 12.73 7.46
C SER A 591 48.55 13.63 7.74
N PRO A 592 49.51 13.21 8.59
CA PRO A 592 50.58 14.09 9.10
C PRO A 592 51.57 14.55 8.02
N PHE A 593 51.63 13.85 6.88
CA PHE A 593 52.65 14.07 5.84
C PHE A 593 52.11 14.73 4.57
N VAL A 594 50.79 14.86 4.43
CA VAL A 594 50.19 15.45 3.24
C VAL A 594 49.24 16.56 3.63
N ASP A 595 49.29 17.64 2.86
CA ASP A 595 48.32 18.72 2.96
C ASP A 595 47.25 18.50 1.91
N PHE A 596 46.01 18.85 2.29
CA PHE A 596 44.88 18.86 1.40
C PHE A 596 44.43 20.30 1.21
N GLU A 597 44.36 20.77 -0.03
CA GLU A 597 43.95 22.13 -0.35
C GLU A 597 42.83 22.12 -1.39
N LEU A 598 41.83 23.00 -1.21
CA LEU A 598 40.79 23.20 -2.22
C LEU A 598 41.25 24.22 -3.26
N ALA A 599 41.21 23.82 -4.52
CA ALA A 599 41.50 24.70 -5.66
C ALA A 599 40.28 24.87 -6.55
N TYR A 600 40.24 25.98 -7.32
CA TYR A 600 39.05 26.38 -8.08
C TYR A 600 39.44 26.87 -9.48
N ASP A 601 38.58 26.55 -10.45
CA ASP A 601 38.50 27.24 -11.73
C ASP A 601 37.04 27.70 -11.99
N PRO A 602 36.72 28.38 -13.11
CA PRO A 602 35.35 28.86 -13.35
C PRO A 602 34.25 27.80 -13.31
N THR A 603 34.58 26.52 -13.51
CA THR A 603 33.64 25.41 -13.65
C THR A 603 33.89 24.24 -12.70
N ASN A 604 34.99 24.23 -11.94
CA ASN A 604 35.39 23.08 -11.14
C ASN A 604 35.85 23.45 -9.72
N VAL A 605 35.61 22.52 -8.80
CA VAL A 605 36.24 22.46 -7.48
C VAL A 605 37.15 21.24 -7.43
N TYR A 606 38.40 21.48 -7.06
CA TYR A 606 39.44 20.48 -6.96
C TYR A 606 39.89 20.27 -5.52
N LEU A 607 40.44 19.10 -5.27
CA LEU A 607 41.24 18.78 -4.08
C LEU A 607 42.66 18.45 -4.53
N ASP A 608 43.61 19.28 -4.14
CA ASP A 608 45.03 19.05 -4.34
C ASP A 608 45.62 18.37 -3.11
N VAL A 609 46.45 17.36 -3.35
CA VAL A 609 47.13 16.57 -2.32
C VAL A 609 48.63 16.70 -2.52
N ASP A 610 49.27 17.44 -1.62
CA ASP A 610 50.69 17.76 -1.72
C ASP A 610 51.46 17.24 -0.51
N ARG A 611 52.76 16.97 -0.71
CA ARG A 611 53.65 16.62 0.41
C ARG A 611 53.88 17.87 1.27
N ASN A 612 53.58 17.78 2.56
CA ASN A 612 53.83 18.89 3.48
C ASN A 612 55.27 18.89 4.02
N SER A 613 55.60 19.88 4.83
CA SER A 613 56.97 20.04 5.39
C SER A 613 57.29 19.14 6.59
N VAL A 614 56.33 18.36 7.10
CA VAL A 614 56.53 17.44 8.24
C VAL A 614 57.32 16.24 7.76
N THR A 615 58.53 16.05 8.27
CA THR A 615 59.42 14.92 7.93
C THR A 615 58.99 13.64 8.65
N PHE A 616 59.39 12.46 8.14
CA PHE A 616 59.23 11.19 8.86
C PHE A 616 59.93 11.20 10.21
N ALA A 617 61.00 11.98 10.37
CA ALA A 617 61.68 12.17 11.64
C ALA A 617 60.85 13.00 12.64
N ASP A 618 60.01 13.93 12.20
CA ASP A 618 59.25 14.82 13.09
C ASP A 618 58.19 14.08 13.91
N VAL A 619 57.67 12.96 13.41
CA VAL A 619 56.69 12.12 14.12
C VAL A 619 57.35 11.02 14.97
N GLY A 620 58.68 10.91 14.96
CA GLY A 620 59.43 9.88 15.67
C GLY A 620 59.65 10.20 17.15
N ASN A 621 59.20 9.31 18.06
CA ASN A 621 59.32 9.52 19.51
C ASN A 621 60.73 9.21 20.06
N THR A 622 61.39 8.18 19.54
CA THR A 622 62.73 7.74 20.01
C THR A 622 63.84 8.16 19.05
N PHE A 623 65.09 8.18 19.55
CA PHE A 623 66.27 8.41 18.70
C PHE A 623 66.29 7.46 17.50
N ASN A 624 66.09 6.15 17.74
CA ASN A 624 66.07 5.15 16.68
C ASN A 624 64.94 5.42 15.66
N GLN A 625 63.74 5.80 16.11
CA GLN A 625 62.63 6.13 15.21
C GLN A 625 62.95 7.35 14.34
N ARG A 626 63.52 8.42 14.91
CA ARG A 626 63.90 9.62 14.14
C ARG A 626 65.02 9.35 13.15
N SER A 627 66.04 8.58 13.54
CA SER A 627 67.14 8.19 12.65
C SER A 627 66.65 7.31 11.50
N VAL A 628 65.75 6.36 11.75
CA VAL A 628 65.13 5.55 10.70
C VAL A 628 64.24 6.41 9.80
N GLY A 629 63.44 7.32 10.37
CA GLY A 629 62.60 8.25 9.60
C GLY A 629 63.42 9.12 8.64
N ALA A 630 64.48 9.76 9.14
CA ALA A 630 65.38 10.56 8.31
C ALA A 630 66.08 9.74 7.22
N ALA A 631 66.46 8.49 7.52
CA ALA A 631 67.08 7.60 6.54
C ALA A 631 66.09 7.08 5.48
N ALA A 632 64.81 6.93 5.83
CA ALA A 632 63.76 6.52 4.90
C ALA A 632 63.29 7.64 3.97
N GLU A 633 63.55 8.90 4.35
CA GLU A 633 63.14 10.09 3.59
C GLU A 633 64.24 10.63 2.66
N ALA A 634 65.50 10.27 2.92
CA ALA A 634 66.67 10.59 2.09
C ALA A 634 66.79 9.65 0.89
#